data_AF-X1SE65-F1
#
_entry.id   AF-X1SE65-F1
#
_cell.length_a   1.000
_cell.length_b   1.000
_cell.length_c   1.000
_cell.angle_alpha   90.00
_cell.angle_beta   90.00
_cell.angle_gamma   90.00
#
_symmetry.space_group_name_H-M   'P 1'
#
loop_
_entity.id
_entity.type
_entity.pdbx_description
1 polymer ?
#
loop_
_entity_poly.entity_id
_entity_poly.type
_entity_poly.pdbx_seq_one_letter_code
_entity_poly.pdbx_strand_id
1 'polypeptide(L)' 'MKMHTIYDNTPWFHPMSIKFLSILLKPNWVIFETGCGSSTLWFSDRVKEIISFEHSELWYNKVKKIIKDKNIK' A
#
# COMPACT_ATOMS: atom_id res chain seq x y z
N MET A 1 5.58 3.90 -21.33
CA MET A 1 5.51 3.34 -19.97
C MET A 1 4.83 4.39 -19.09
N LYS A 2 3.65 4.11 -18.54
CA LYS A 2 2.96 5.07 -17.66
C LYS A 2 3.66 5.05 -16.29
N MET A 3 4.12 6.21 -15.82
CA MET A 3 4.68 6.32 -14.48
C MET A 3 3.53 6.29 -13.48
N HIS A 4 3.53 5.30 -12.60
CA HIS A 4 2.58 5.25 -11.49
C HIS A 4 3.09 6.11 -10.34
N THR A 5 2.17 6.80 -9.67
CA THR A 5 2.48 7.65 -8.51
C THR A 5 1.62 7.22 -7.34
N ILE A 6 2.00 7.58 -6.11
CA ILE A 6 1.23 7.24 -4.92
C ILE A 6 -0.25 7.69 -4.93
N TYR A 7 -0.64 8.59 -5.85
CA TYR A 7 -2.01 9.05 -5.97
C TYR A 7 -2.94 8.08 -6.70
N ASP A 8 -2.40 7.13 -7.47
CA ASP A 8 -3.19 6.20 -8.29
C ASP A 8 -3.56 4.88 -7.60
N ASN A 9 -3.21 4.71 -6.33
CA ASN A 9 -3.45 3.50 -5.52
C ASN A 9 -2.98 2.19 -6.19
N THR A 10 -2.06 2.27 -7.16
CA THR A 10 -1.54 1.09 -7.85
C THR A 10 -0.16 0.77 -7.26
N PRO A 11 0.03 -0.43 -6.70
CA PRO A 11 1.30 -0.80 -6.10
C PRO A 11 2.35 -0.95 -7.20
N TRP A 12 3.60 -0.63 -6.88
CA TRP A 12 4.70 -0.77 -7.83
C TRP A 12 5.20 -2.22 -7.87
N PHE A 13 4.36 -3.12 -8.36
CA PHE A 13 4.65 -4.52 -8.57
C PHE A 13 4.51 -4.89 -10.05
N HIS A 14 5.07 -6.05 -10.42
CA HIS A 14 4.76 -6.65 -11.71
C HIS A 14 3.24 -6.93 -11.81
N PRO A 15 2.56 -6.64 -12.94
CA PRO A 15 1.12 -6.78 -13.05
C PRO A 15 0.58 -8.17 -12.69
N MET A 16 1.34 -9.23 -13.02
CA MET A 16 0.96 -10.60 -12.63
C MET A 16 1.02 -10.82 -11.11
N SER A 17 1.94 -10.16 -10.40
CA SER A 17 2.00 -10.20 -8.93
C SER A 17 0.79 -9.49 -8.33
N ILE A 18 0.37 -8.35 -8.89
CA ILE A 18 -0.85 -7.65 -8.47
C ILE A 18 -2.07 -8.57 -8.64
N LYS A 19 -2.20 -9.22 -9.80
CA LYS A 19 -3.28 -10.16 -10.08
C LYS A 19 -3.26 -11.34 -9.10
N PHE A 20 -2.10 -11.95 -8.88
CA PHE A 20 -1.95 -13.06 -7.95
C PHE A 20 -2.31 -12.66 -6.51
N LEU A 21 -1.76 -11.55 -6.01
CA LEU A 21 -2.04 -11.05 -4.66
C LEU A 21 -3.51 -10.66 -4.50
N SER A 22 -4.16 -10.10 -5.52
CA SER A 22 -5.59 -9.75 -5.45
C SER A 22 -6.52 -10.96 -5.22
N ILE A 23 -6.06 -12.16 -5.57
CA ILE A 23 -6.80 -13.42 -5.37
C ILE A 23 -6.38 -14.07 -4.03
N LEU A 24 -5.13 -13.93 -3.64
CA LEU A 24 -4.56 -14.58 -2.45
C LEU A 24 -4.99 -13.92 -1.13
N LEU A 25 -5.04 -12.59 -1.10
CA LEU A 25 -5.25 -11.81 0.12
C LEU A 25 -6.63 -12.05 0.74
N LYS A 26 -6.67 -12.11 2.08
CA LYS A 26 -7.91 -12.27 2.83
C LYS A 26 -8.15 -11.05 3.73
N PRO A 27 -9.41 -10.62 3.90
CA PRO A 27 -9.75 -9.41 4.66
C PRO A 27 -9.42 -9.50 6.15
N ASN A 28 -9.17 -10.69 6.69
CA ASN A 28 -8.80 -10.89 8.10
C ASN A 28 -7.28 -10.97 8.34
N TRP A 29 -6.46 -10.84 7.28
CA TRP A 29 -5.01 -10.92 7.41
C TRP A 29 -4.40 -9.63 7.97
N VAL A 30 -3.26 -9.78 8.62
CA VAL A 30 -2.38 -8.69 9.03
C VAL A 30 -1.11 -8.80 8.19
N ILE A 31 -0.76 -7.74 7.47
CA ILE A 31 0.43 -7.71 6.62
C ILE A 31 1.54 -6.94 7.34
N PHE A 32 2.76 -7.44 7.24
CA PHE A 32 3.96 -6.66 7.53
C PHE A 32 4.65 -6.30 6.22
N GLU A 33 5.03 -5.03 6.05
CA GLU A 33 5.82 -4.57 4.90
C GLU A 33 7.04 -3.74 5.33
N THR A 34 8.10 -3.82 4.55
CA THR A 34 9.28 -2.95 4.67
C THR A 34 9.21 -1.90 3.57
N GLY A 35 9.09 -0.64 3.96
CA GLY A 35 8.76 0.48 3.09
C GLY A 35 7.25 0.70 2.98
N CYS A 36 6.82 1.95 3.05
CA CYS A 36 5.42 2.34 2.85
C CYS A 36 5.22 3.06 1.52
N GLY A 37 3.99 3.11 1.00
CA GLY A 37 3.71 3.83 -0.25
C GLY A 37 2.43 3.37 -0.93
N SER A 38 2.45 3.28 -2.27
CA SER A 38 1.29 2.83 -3.05
C SER A 38 0.86 1.40 -2.70
N SER A 39 1.79 0.54 -2.27
CA SER A 39 1.47 -0.80 -1.76
C SER A 39 0.61 -0.74 -0.52
N THR A 40 0.94 0.14 0.43
CA THR A 40 0.15 0.36 1.65
C THR A 40 -1.29 0.74 1.31
N LEU A 41 -1.48 1.69 0.40
CA LEU A 41 -2.81 2.13 -0.05
C LEU A 41 -3.57 1.02 -0.80
N TRP A 42 -2.85 0.15 -1.50
CA TRP A 42 -3.47 -0.96 -2.22
C TRP A 42 -3.86 -2.10 -1.29
N PHE A 43 -3.03 -2.42 -0.29
CA PHE A 43 -3.32 -3.44 0.70
C PHE A 43 -4.45 -3.00 1.65
N SER A 44 -4.58 -1.71 1.96
CA SER A 44 -5.52 -1.21 2.98
C SER A 44 -6.98 -1.51 2.65
N ASP A 45 -7.30 -1.61 1.37
CA ASP A 45 -8.65 -1.97 0.90
C ASP A 45 -8.94 -3.49 0.97
N ARG A 46 -7.93 -4.31 1.30
CA ARG A 46 -7.93 -5.77 1.08
C ARG A 46 -7.64 -6.60 2.32
N VAL A 47 -7.03 -6.02 3.35
CA VAL A 47 -6.66 -6.73 4.58
C VAL A 47 -7.11 -5.99 5.83
N LYS A 48 -7.00 -6.63 7.00
CA LYS A 48 -7.46 -6.07 8.26
C LYS A 48 -6.54 -4.94 8.75
N GLU A 49 -5.25 -5.14 8.64
CA GLU A 49 -4.22 -4.27 9.20
C GLU A 49 -2.91 -4.41 8.44
N ILE A 50 -2.16 -3.32 8.36
CA ILE A 50 -0.83 -3.27 7.76
C ILE A 50 0.13 -2.64 8.76
N ILE A 51 1.23 -3.32 9.02
CA ILE A 51 2.33 -2.85 9.84
C ILE A 51 3.50 -2.56 8.89
N SER A 52 3.77 -1.27 8.65
CA SER A 52 4.83 -0.84 7.74
C SER A 52 6.02 -0.30 8.52
N PHE A 53 7.23 -0.80 8.22
CA PHE A 53 8.49 -0.22 8.70
C PHE A 53 9.09 0.67 7.62
N GLU A 54 9.16 1.97 7.86
CA GLU A 54 9.72 2.96 6.91
C GLU A 54 10.95 3.64 7.50
N HIS A 55 12.05 3.66 6.76
CA HIS A 55 13.30 4.28 7.19
C HIS A 55 13.29 5.80 6.96
N SER A 56 12.67 6.28 5.88
CA SER A 56 12.62 7.70 5.55
C SER A 56 11.46 8.40 6.26
N GLU A 57 11.75 9.17 7.31
CA GLU A 57 10.74 9.94 8.04
C GLU A 57 9.97 10.92 7.13
N LEU A 58 10.66 11.59 6.20
CA LEU A 58 10.03 12.50 5.24
C LEU A 58 9.01 11.76 4.36
N TRP A 59 9.36 10.55 3.91
CA TRP A 59 8.46 9.76 3.09
C TRP A 59 7.29 9.20 3.91
N TYR A 60 7.57 8.66 5.10
CA TYR A 60 6.54 8.22 6.05
C TYR A 60 5.49 9.32 6.30
N ASN A 61 5.94 10.54 6.60
CA ASN A 61 5.05 11.67 6.83
C ASN A 61 4.19 12.03 5.60
N LYS A 62 4.77 11.92 4.40
CA LYS A 62 4.04 12.11 3.14
C LYS A 62 2.97 11.04 2.92
N VAL A 63 3.32 9.76 3.09
CA VAL A 63 2.37 8.64 2.96
C VAL A 63 1.26 8.74 3.99
N LYS A 64 1.61 9.03 5.26
CA LYS A 64 0.66 9.23 6.35
C LYS A 64 -0.35 10.35 6.06
N LYS A 65 0.10 11.47 5.48
CA LYS A 65 -0.79 12.54 5.05
C LYS A 65 -1.76 12.05 3.96
N ILE A 66 -1.29 11.32 2.97
CA ILE A 66 -2.14 10.79 1.89
C ILE A 66 -3.18 9.80 2.43
N ILE A 67 -2.79 8.90 3.34
CA ILE A 67 -3.72 7.97 4.02
C ILE A 67 -4.84 8.75 4.72
N LYS A 68 -4.47 9.79 5.48
CA LYS A 68 -5.43 10.66 6.16
C LYS A 68 -6.37 11.38 5.19
N ASP A 69 -5.82 11.98 4.13
CA ASP A 69 -6.59 12.73 3.14
C ASP A 69 -7.58 11.83 2.36
N LYS A 70 -7.23 10.55 2.16
CA LYS A 70 -8.08 9.55 1.50
C LYS A 70 -9.05 8.83 2.46
N ASN A 71 -9.06 9.14 3.75
CA ASN A 71 -9.82 8.43 4.79
C ASN A 71 -9.62 6.91 4.75
N ILE A 72 -8.39 6.47 4.47
CA ILE A 72 -8.03 5.05 4.50
C ILE A 72 -7.92 4.61 5.96
N LYS A 73 -8.52 3.45 6.25
CA LYS A 73 -8.57 2.86 7.60
C LYS A 73 -7.22 2.38 8.07
#